data_AF-A0A7Z0E8Q5-F1
#
_entry.id   AF-A0A7Z0E8Q5-F1
#
_cell.length_a   1.000
_cell.length_b   1.000
_cell.length_c   1.000
_cell.angle_alpha   90.00
_cell.angle_beta   90.00
_cell.angle_gamma   90.00
#
_symmetry.space_group_name_H-M   'P 1'
#
loop_
_entity.id
_entity.type
_entity.pdbx_description
1 polymer ?
#
loop_
_entity_poly.entity_id
_entity_poly.type
_entity_poly.pdbx_seq_one_letter_code
_entity_poly.pdbx_strand_id
1 'polypeptide(L)'
;MDIDRNGPLSRVTNFVYRLLIIELGFVLATAPALIGIFLLEPDASNIPLYAVCALLFGPAITAGIYAWRTDHDVVPWLRFWKGWIEGLAQSLLIWVPAVALLALAAFNAAYAQVGLGFIVAGIVIGVAGVIAAVAALVVIANFSFRARDLFKVALYGAASAPLAALGIVSLLVITAGLIVVVSDWLPVLLASFLLLLLTRTVAPMLHQIRTDLVIQQN
;
A
#
# COMPACT_ATOMS: atom_id res chain seq x y z
N MET A 1 38.10 12.00 -14.69
CA MET A 1 37.55 11.30 -15.87
C MET A 1 36.09 11.03 -15.58
N ASP A 2 35.27 12.08 -15.66
CA ASP A 2 33.83 12.06 -15.41
C ASP A 2 33.13 11.55 -16.67
N ILE A 3 33.03 10.24 -16.79
CA ILE A 3 32.21 9.61 -17.82
C ILE A 3 30.75 9.69 -17.32
N ASP A 4 29.99 10.64 -17.88
CA ASP A 4 28.54 10.60 -18.04
C ASP A 4 27.72 9.91 -16.94
N ARG A 5 27.84 10.37 -15.68
CA ARG A 5 26.90 9.96 -14.61
C ARG A 5 25.43 10.25 -14.96
N ASN A 6 25.15 11.07 -15.97
CA ASN A 6 23.82 11.53 -16.37
C ASN A 6 23.31 11.02 -17.73
N GLY A 7 24.05 10.12 -18.39
CA GLY A 7 23.62 9.54 -19.68
C GLY A 7 22.29 8.79 -19.58
N PRO A 8 21.54 8.64 -20.69
CA PRO A 8 20.23 7.98 -20.69
C PRO A 8 20.31 6.53 -20.18
N LEU A 9 21.41 5.83 -20.46
CA LEU A 9 21.66 4.49 -19.93
C LEU A 9 21.79 4.49 -18.41
N SER A 10 22.60 5.40 -17.84
CA SER A 10 22.77 5.55 -16.38
C SER A 10 21.42 5.77 -15.67
N ARG A 11 20.53 6.58 -16.26
CA ARG A 11 19.18 6.82 -15.71
C ARG A 11 18.32 5.57 -15.74
N VAL A 12 18.31 4.84 -16.85
CA VAL A 12 17.53 3.59 -16.98
C VAL A 12 18.08 2.53 -16.02
N THR A 13 19.40 2.36 -15.94
CA THR A 13 20.03 1.42 -15.02
C THR A 13 19.72 1.77 -13.56
N ASN A 14 19.80 3.04 -13.17
CA ASN A 14 19.45 3.47 -11.82
C ASN A 14 17.96 3.23 -11.51
N PHE A 15 17.09 3.47 -12.49
CA PHE A 15 15.66 3.19 -12.35
C PHE A 15 15.39 1.69 -12.12
N VAL A 16 15.96 0.81 -12.95
CA VAL A 16 15.83 -0.65 -12.81
C VAL A 16 16.45 -1.14 -11.52
N TYR A 17 17.62 -0.65 -11.15
CA TYR A 17 18.27 -0.96 -9.88
C TYR A 17 17.36 -0.63 -8.70
N ARG A 18 16.79 0.58 -8.68
CA ARG A 18 15.87 1.01 -7.63
C ARG A 18 14.62 0.15 -7.58
N LEU A 19 14.08 -0.21 -8.74
CA LEU A 19 12.92 -1.08 -8.87
C LEU A 19 13.20 -2.45 -8.24
N LEU A 20 14.31 -3.10 -8.60
CA LEU A 20 14.72 -4.40 -8.05
C LEU A 20 15.01 -4.36 -6.55
N ILE A 21 15.62 -3.29 -6.05
CA ILE A 21 15.94 -3.18 -4.61
C ILE A 21 14.68 -2.96 -3.76
N ILE A 22 13.72 -2.16 -4.26
CA ILE A 22 12.44 -1.97 -3.58
C ILE A 22 11.62 -3.26 -3.63
N GLU A 23 11.63 -3.98 -4.75
CA GLU A 23 11.02 -5.30 -4.90
C GLU A 23 11.56 -6.29 -3.86
N LEU A 24 12.90 -6.39 -3.78
CA LEU A 24 13.58 -7.25 -2.81
C LEU A 24 13.22 -6.86 -1.37
N GLY A 25 13.20 -5.57 -1.05
CA GLY A 25 12.78 -5.08 0.26
C GLY A 25 11.34 -5.48 0.59
N PHE A 26 10.42 -5.32 -0.36
CA PHE A 26 9.01 -5.69 -0.20
C PHE A 26 8.83 -7.19 0.02
N VAL A 27 9.47 -8.02 -0.79
CA VAL A 27 9.42 -9.49 -0.67
C VAL A 27 9.99 -9.94 0.67
N LEU A 28 11.14 -9.39 1.10
CA LEU A 28 11.73 -9.76 2.39
C LEU A 28 10.86 -9.32 3.57
N ALA A 29 10.29 -8.12 3.49
CA ALA A 29 9.39 -7.60 4.51
C ALA A 29 8.08 -8.40 4.62
N THR A 30 7.58 -8.91 3.50
CA THR A 30 6.35 -9.72 3.45
C THR A 30 6.61 -11.22 3.49
N ALA A 31 7.87 -11.68 3.48
CA ALA A 31 8.23 -13.09 3.43
C ALA A 31 7.56 -13.95 4.53
N PRO A 32 7.49 -13.51 5.81
CA PRO A 32 6.77 -14.28 6.83
C PRO A 32 5.29 -14.47 6.48
N ALA A 33 4.65 -13.45 5.92
CA ALA A 33 3.27 -13.53 5.48
C ALA A 33 3.10 -14.43 4.25
N LEU A 34 4.01 -14.34 3.27
CA LEU A 34 3.99 -15.18 2.07
C LEU A 34 4.17 -16.66 2.43
N ILE A 35 5.10 -16.97 3.34
CA ILE A 35 5.31 -18.33 3.85
C ILE A 35 4.03 -18.81 4.57
N GLY A 36 3.43 -17.97 5.42
CA GLY A 36 2.17 -18.30 6.09
C GLY A 36 1.06 -18.61 5.09
N ILE A 37 0.83 -17.73 4.11
CA ILE A 37 -0.16 -17.88 3.04
C ILE A 37 0.08 -19.15 2.22
N PHE A 38 1.34 -19.46 1.90
CA PHE A 38 1.70 -20.66 1.13
C PHE A 38 1.44 -21.97 1.90
N LEU A 39 1.64 -21.96 3.22
CA LEU A 39 1.43 -23.12 4.08
C LEU A 39 -0.05 -23.32 4.48
N LEU A 40 -0.87 -22.27 4.37
CA LEU A 40 -2.29 -22.32 4.68
C LEU A 40 -3.07 -22.99 3.56
N GLU A 41 -3.88 -23.98 3.93
CA GLU A 41 -4.82 -24.60 3.00
C GLU A 41 -5.95 -23.61 2.66
N PRO A 42 -6.41 -23.55 1.39
CA PRO A 42 -7.54 -22.72 0.97
C PRO A 42 -8.88 -23.20 1.57
N ASP A 43 -9.08 -22.92 2.84
CA ASP A 43 -10.30 -23.23 3.60
C ASP A 43 -10.82 -21.98 4.32
N ALA A 44 -12.15 -21.86 4.43
CA ALA A 44 -12.77 -20.70 5.05
C ALA A 44 -12.39 -20.54 6.54
N SER A 45 -12.03 -21.62 7.24
CA SER A 45 -11.60 -21.55 8.64
C SER A 45 -10.26 -20.84 8.81
N ASN A 46 -9.46 -20.77 7.74
CA ASN A 46 -8.16 -20.13 7.71
C ASN A 46 -8.24 -18.62 7.41
N ILE A 47 -9.42 -18.06 7.13
CA ILE A 47 -9.60 -16.61 6.85
C ILE A 47 -8.92 -15.71 7.91
N PRO A 48 -9.06 -15.96 9.23
CA PRO A 48 -8.36 -15.15 10.24
C PRO A 48 -6.83 -15.24 10.14
N LEU A 49 -6.28 -16.38 9.75
CA LEU A 49 -4.84 -16.59 9.58
C LEU A 49 -4.33 -15.87 8.32
N TYR A 50 -5.09 -15.91 7.22
CA TYR A 50 -4.82 -15.08 6.04
C TYR A 50 -4.83 -13.59 6.40
N ALA A 51 -5.77 -13.15 7.26
CA ALA A 51 -5.85 -11.78 7.73
C ALA A 51 -4.62 -11.36 8.54
N VAL A 52 -4.12 -12.23 9.43
CA VAL A 52 -2.88 -11.96 10.18
C VAL A 52 -1.68 -11.84 9.24
N CYS A 53 -1.56 -12.71 8.23
CA CYS A 53 -0.52 -12.60 7.22
C CYS A 53 -0.64 -11.29 6.44
N ALA A 54 -1.86 -10.89 6.07
CA ALA A 54 -2.13 -9.65 5.34
C ALA A 54 -1.65 -8.39 6.10
N LEU A 55 -1.43 -8.45 7.42
CA LEU A 55 -0.99 -7.29 8.21
C LEU A 55 0.39 -6.76 7.80
N LEU A 56 1.31 -7.62 7.34
CA LEU A 56 2.66 -7.20 6.95
C LEU A 56 2.69 -6.36 5.66
N PHE A 57 1.64 -6.46 4.83
CA PHE A 57 1.58 -5.74 3.57
C PHE A 57 1.40 -4.22 3.77
N GLY A 58 0.67 -3.79 4.80
CA GLY A 58 0.46 -2.35 5.08
C GLY A 58 1.77 -1.59 5.29
N PRO A 59 2.61 -1.98 6.27
CA PRO A 59 3.93 -1.39 6.47
C PRO A 59 4.85 -1.52 5.25
N ALA A 60 4.77 -2.62 4.49
CA ALA A 60 5.56 -2.82 3.28
C ALA A 60 5.20 -1.83 2.17
N ILE A 61 3.90 -1.55 2.00
CA ILE A 61 3.39 -0.54 1.06
C ILE A 61 3.92 0.85 1.45
N THR A 62 3.77 1.24 2.73
CA THR A 62 4.28 2.53 3.22
C THR A 62 5.80 2.66 3.01
N ALA A 63 6.57 1.63 3.34
CA ALA A 63 8.03 1.60 3.17
C ALA A 63 8.44 1.72 1.70
N GLY A 64 7.74 1.05 0.78
CA GLY A 64 8.03 1.12 -0.65
C GLY A 64 7.70 2.49 -1.26
N ILE A 65 6.60 3.12 -0.85
CA ILE A 65 6.29 4.51 -1.26
C ILE A 65 7.37 5.47 -0.73
N TYR A 66 7.77 5.31 0.54
CA TYR A 66 8.83 6.12 1.13
C TYR A 66 10.17 5.94 0.39
N ALA A 67 10.49 4.71 -0.03
CA ALA A 67 11.68 4.40 -0.82
C ALA A 67 11.64 5.00 -2.23
N TRP A 68 10.46 5.26 -2.81
CA TRP A 68 10.27 5.92 -4.11
C TRP A 68 10.36 7.45 -4.07
N ARG A 69 10.39 8.07 -2.88
CA ARG A 69 10.57 9.54 -2.73
C ARG A 69 11.91 10.00 -3.33
N THR A 70 11.90 11.13 -4.02
CA THR A 70 12.81 11.50 -5.12
C THR A 70 14.25 11.89 -4.79
N ASP A 71 14.81 11.56 -3.62
CA ASP A 71 16.22 11.91 -3.36
C ASP A 71 17.13 10.85 -3.99
N HIS A 72 17.84 11.24 -5.04
CA HIS A 72 18.68 10.36 -5.86
C HIS A 72 19.97 9.92 -5.14
N ASP A 73 20.28 10.54 -4.01
CA ASP A 73 21.57 10.36 -3.31
C ASP A 73 21.54 9.31 -2.20
N VAL A 74 20.38 8.71 -1.91
CA VAL A 74 20.22 7.72 -0.83
C VAL A 74 20.07 6.32 -1.41
N VAL A 75 20.84 5.37 -0.86
CA VAL A 75 20.77 3.95 -1.22
C VAL A 75 19.33 3.43 -1.00
N PRO A 76 18.63 2.94 -2.05
CA PRO A 76 17.21 2.56 -1.97
C PRO A 76 16.91 1.54 -0.87
N TRP A 77 17.85 0.62 -0.64
CA TRP A 77 17.76 -0.42 0.41
C TRP A 77 17.61 0.18 1.81
N LEU A 78 18.53 1.08 2.19
CA LEU A 78 18.50 1.74 3.50
C LEU A 78 17.23 2.59 3.67
N ARG A 79 16.77 3.20 2.57
CA ARG A 79 15.57 4.02 2.58
C ARG A 79 14.31 3.20 2.81
N PHE A 80 14.19 2.03 2.19
CA PHE A 80 13.08 1.11 2.43
C PHE A 80 13.01 0.72 3.89
N TRP A 81 14.11 0.26 4.50
CA TRP A 81 14.12 -0.15 5.91
C TRP A 81 13.91 1.01 6.88
N LYS A 82 14.41 2.20 6.55
CA LYS A 82 14.09 3.41 7.31
C LYS A 82 12.58 3.69 7.30
N GLY A 83 11.96 3.68 6.11
CA GLY A 83 10.52 3.85 5.97
C GLY A 83 9.71 2.74 6.66
N TRP A 84 10.21 1.50 6.66
CA TRP A 84 9.64 0.40 7.41
C TRP A 84 9.62 0.69 8.91
N ILE A 85 10.77 1.02 9.50
CA ILE A 85 10.87 1.27 10.95
C ILE A 85 10.07 2.51 11.36
N GLU A 86 10.20 3.63 10.63
CA GLU A 86 9.51 4.89 10.93
C GLU A 86 7.99 4.78 10.74
N GLY A 87 7.55 4.03 9.72
CA GLY A 87 6.14 3.90 9.35
C GLY A 87 5.40 2.75 10.04
N LEU A 88 6.09 1.80 10.70
CA LEU A 88 5.49 0.53 11.15
C LEU A 88 4.27 0.70 12.05
N ALA A 89 4.41 1.44 13.14
CA ALA A 89 3.34 1.56 14.13
C ALA A 89 2.10 2.28 13.56
N GLN A 90 2.33 3.37 12.83
CA GLN A 90 1.23 4.16 12.26
C GLN A 90 0.55 3.42 11.10
N SER A 91 1.32 2.72 10.25
CA SER A 91 0.75 1.91 9.18
C SER A 91 -0.08 0.76 9.73
N LEU A 92 0.40 0.01 10.72
CA LEU A 92 -0.37 -1.06 11.36
C LEU A 92 -1.65 -0.53 12.02
N LEU A 93 -1.59 0.61 12.70
CA LEU A 93 -2.76 1.21 13.35
C LEU A 93 -3.94 1.43 12.39
N ILE A 94 -3.66 1.76 11.13
CA ILE A 94 -4.68 1.99 10.10
C ILE A 94 -5.00 0.72 9.31
N TRP A 95 -3.97 -0.09 9.04
CA TRP A 95 -4.10 -1.28 8.21
C TRP A 95 -4.86 -2.39 8.93
N VAL A 96 -4.64 -2.57 10.24
CA VAL A 96 -5.31 -3.59 11.06
C VAL A 96 -6.83 -3.47 11.00
N PRO A 97 -7.47 -2.31 11.24
CA PRO A 97 -8.91 -2.17 11.09
C PRO A 97 -9.44 -2.52 9.71
N ALA A 98 -8.76 -2.10 8.64
CA ALA A 98 -9.19 -2.39 7.26
C ALA A 98 -9.13 -3.88 6.94
N VAL A 99 -8.05 -4.55 7.33
CA VAL A 99 -7.89 -6.00 7.19
C VAL A 99 -8.92 -6.75 8.04
N ALA A 100 -9.17 -6.30 9.28
CA ALA A 100 -10.16 -6.91 10.16
C ALA A 100 -11.58 -6.80 9.57
N LEU A 101 -11.96 -5.65 9.00
CA LEU A 101 -13.26 -5.46 8.35
C LEU A 101 -13.42 -6.38 7.13
N LEU A 102 -12.39 -6.48 6.28
CA LEU A 102 -12.42 -7.41 5.15
C LEU A 102 -12.47 -8.87 5.58
N ALA A 103 -11.68 -9.26 6.57
CA ALA A 103 -11.65 -10.62 7.09
C ALA A 103 -13.01 -10.99 7.69
N LEU A 104 -13.63 -10.09 8.45
CA LEU A 104 -14.96 -10.28 9.00
C LEU A 104 -16.02 -10.41 7.90
N ALA A 105 -15.94 -9.59 6.85
CA ALA A 105 -16.84 -9.68 5.70
C ALA A 105 -16.70 -11.02 4.96
N ALA A 106 -15.46 -11.46 4.71
CA ALA A 106 -15.18 -12.74 4.07
C ALA A 106 -15.63 -13.93 4.94
N PHE A 107 -15.36 -13.87 6.25
CA PHE A 107 -15.78 -14.91 7.19
C PHE A 107 -17.30 -15.02 7.29
N ASN A 108 -18.00 -13.88 7.38
CA ASN A 108 -19.46 -13.87 7.37
C ASN A 108 -20.01 -14.37 6.04
N ALA A 109 -19.39 -14.04 4.90
CA ALA A 109 -19.80 -14.55 3.60
C ALA A 109 -19.68 -16.09 3.51
N ALA A 110 -18.69 -16.67 4.20
CA ALA A 110 -18.44 -18.11 4.18
C ALA A 110 -19.35 -18.90 5.14
N TYR A 111 -19.66 -18.34 6.32
CA TYR A 111 -20.31 -19.10 7.40
C TYR A 111 -21.68 -18.56 7.83
N ALA A 112 -21.95 -17.28 7.64
CA ALA A 112 -23.17 -16.70 8.18
C ALA A 112 -24.37 -17.05 7.30
N GLN A 113 -25.43 -17.58 7.90
CA GLN A 113 -26.73 -17.78 7.24
C GLN A 113 -27.53 -16.47 7.19
N VAL A 114 -26.91 -15.44 6.63
CA VAL A 114 -27.48 -14.09 6.48
C VAL A 114 -27.91 -13.87 5.04
N GLY A 115 -28.85 -12.93 4.84
CA GLY A 115 -29.29 -12.57 3.50
C GLY A 115 -28.16 -12.00 2.65
N LEU A 116 -28.23 -12.22 1.33
CA LEU A 116 -27.24 -11.75 0.35
C LEU A 116 -26.93 -10.25 0.50
N GLY A 117 -27.94 -9.42 0.80
CA GLY A 117 -27.75 -7.99 1.00
C GLY A 117 -26.77 -7.64 2.14
N PHE A 118 -26.75 -8.44 3.21
CA PHE A 118 -25.80 -8.25 4.32
C PHE A 118 -24.38 -8.62 3.91
N ILE A 119 -24.21 -9.72 3.15
CA ILE A 119 -22.92 -10.15 2.62
C ILE A 119 -22.34 -9.07 1.71
N VAL A 120 -23.15 -8.58 0.76
CA VAL A 120 -22.75 -7.53 -0.17
C VAL A 120 -22.38 -6.24 0.57
N ALA A 121 -23.20 -5.83 1.55
CA ALA A 121 -22.89 -4.64 2.36
C ALA A 121 -21.56 -4.80 3.13
N GLY A 122 -21.30 -5.96 3.72
CA GLY A 122 -20.04 -6.25 4.40
C GLY A 122 -18.83 -6.17 3.47
N ILE A 123 -18.91 -6.76 2.29
CA ILE A 123 -17.84 -6.70 1.26
C ILE A 123 -17.59 -5.24 0.85
N VAL A 124 -18.65 -4.48 0.56
CA VAL A 124 -18.54 -3.06 0.16
C VAL A 124 -17.85 -2.25 1.25
N ILE A 125 -18.23 -2.43 2.52
CA ILE A 125 -17.63 -1.73 3.66
C ILE A 125 -16.16 -2.12 3.82
N GLY A 126 -15.83 -3.41 3.72
CA GLY A 126 -14.45 -3.88 3.83
C GLY A 126 -13.55 -3.33 2.70
N VAL A 127 -14.04 -3.36 1.45
CA VAL A 127 -13.32 -2.80 0.30
C VAL A 127 -13.13 -1.29 0.45
N ALA A 128 -14.17 -0.56 0.86
CA ALA A 128 -14.08 0.87 1.15
C ALA A 128 -13.05 1.16 2.26
N GLY A 129 -13.00 0.32 3.30
CA GLY A 129 -12.00 0.38 4.36
C GLY A 129 -10.57 0.22 3.85
N VAL A 130 -10.32 -0.72 2.93
CA VAL A 130 -9.00 -0.88 2.31
C VAL A 130 -8.63 0.31 1.44
N ILE A 131 -9.55 0.84 0.63
CA ILE A 131 -9.29 2.03 -0.18
C ILE A 131 -8.86 3.20 0.73
N ALA A 132 -9.61 3.43 1.82
CA ALA A 132 -9.30 4.47 2.80
C ALA A 132 -7.94 4.23 3.49
N ALA A 133 -7.64 2.98 3.84
CA ALA A 133 -6.36 2.62 4.46
C ALA A 133 -5.18 2.85 3.52
N VAL A 134 -5.28 2.45 2.25
CA VAL A 134 -4.22 2.69 1.24
C VAL A 134 -3.99 4.20 1.06
N ALA A 135 -5.04 5.00 0.98
CA ALA A 135 -4.91 6.45 0.91
C ALA A 135 -4.17 7.03 2.14
N ALA A 136 -4.47 6.52 3.34
CA ALA A 136 -3.78 6.93 4.56
C ALA A 136 -2.32 6.45 4.64
N LEU A 137 -2.00 5.23 4.16
CA LEU A 137 -0.62 4.72 4.08
C LEU A 137 0.26 5.59 3.18
N VAL A 138 -0.31 6.11 2.09
CA VAL A 138 0.36 7.08 1.21
C VAL A 138 0.66 8.38 1.95
N VAL A 139 -0.28 8.87 2.77
CA VAL A 139 -0.07 10.09 3.59
C VAL A 139 1.03 9.85 4.63
N ILE A 140 1.03 8.71 5.34
CA ILE A 140 2.08 8.35 6.31
C ILE A 140 3.47 8.34 5.65
N ALA A 141 3.57 7.78 4.45
CA ALA A 141 4.85 7.70 3.72
C ALA A 141 5.42 9.09 3.36
N ASN A 142 4.59 10.14 3.33
CA ASN A 142 4.98 11.46 2.84
C ASN A 142 5.01 12.54 3.92
N PHE A 143 4.22 12.39 4.97
CA PHE A 143 4.01 13.40 6.00
C PHE A 143 4.04 12.80 7.41
N SER A 144 4.60 13.55 8.35
CA SER A 144 4.59 13.23 9.78
C SER A 144 3.38 13.88 10.46
N PHE A 145 2.24 13.20 10.48
CA PHE A 145 1.05 13.64 11.21
C PHE A 145 0.83 12.81 12.47
N ARG A 146 0.11 13.36 13.45
CA ARG A 146 -0.39 12.58 14.59
C ARG A 146 -1.46 11.61 14.10
N ALA A 147 -1.45 10.37 14.61
CA ALA A 147 -2.39 9.32 14.21
C ALA A 147 -3.88 9.72 14.28
N ARG A 148 -4.25 10.60 15.23
CA ARG A 148 -5.63 11.08 15.40
C ARG A 148 -6.11 11.96 14.25
N ASP A 149 -5.21 12.72 13.62
CA ASP A 149 -5.55 13.66 12.55
C ASP A 149 -5.40 13.02 11.17
N LEU A 150 -4.74 11.86 11.11
CA LEU A 150 -4.38 11.18 9.88
C LEU A 150 -5.59 10.76 9.02
N PHE A 151 -6.66 10.26 9.65
CA PHE A 151 -7.90 9.93 8.94
C PHE A 151 -8.58 11.16 8.34
N LYS A 152 -8.60 12.27 9.08
CA LYS A 152 -9.19 13.53 8.59
C LYS A 152 -8.39 14.08 7.42
N VAL A 153 -7.07 14.03 7.50
CA VAL A 153 -6.17 14.47 6.42
C VAL A 153 -6.31 13.56 5.19
N ALA A 154 -6.40 12.24 5.37
CA ALA A 154 -6.59 11.31 4.27
C ALA A 154 -7.95 11.50 3.57
N LEU A 155 -9.03 11.70 4.34
CA LEU A 155 -10.36 12.01 3.81
C LEU A 155 -10.38 13.37 3.09
N TYR A 156 -9.74 14.39 3.65
CA TYR A 156 -9.60 15.69 3.01
C TYR A 156 -8.84 15.58 1.69
N GLY A 157 -7.71 14.87 1.67
CA GLY A 157 -6.93 14.65 0.45
C GLY A 157 -7.68 13.87 -0.63
N ALA A 158 -8.43 12.83 -0.23
CA ALA A 158 -9.27 12.08 -1.16
C ALA A 158 -10.42 12.93 -1.73
N ALA A 159 -11.01 13.81 -0.92
CA ALA A 159 -12.05 14.73 -1.35
C ALA A 159 -11.51 15.87 -2.22
N SER A 160 -10.29 16.35 -1.96
CA SER A 160 -9.65 17.44 -2.70
C SER A 160 -9.09 16.99 -4.06
N ALA A 161 -8.72 15.72 -4.18
CA ALA A 161 -8.17 15.12 -5.40
C ALA A 161 -8.93 13.84 -5.83
N PRO A 162 -10.17 13.96 -6.34
CA PRO A 162 -10.99 12.80 -6.70
C PRO A 162 -10.36 11.90 -7.77
N LEU A 163 -9.56 12.48 -8.68
CA LEU A 163 -8.82 11.71 -9.69
C LEU A 163 -7.75 10.80 -9.07
N ALA A 164 -7.09 11.24 -8.00
CA ALA A 164 -6.12 10.41 -7.28
C ALA A 164 -6.82 9.27 -6.54
N ALA A 165 -7.98 9.55 -5.93
CA ALA A 165 -8.82 8.52 -5.31
C ALA A 165 -9.28 7.46 -6.32
N LEU A 166 -9.76 7.88 -7.50
CA LEU A 166 -10.09 6.97 -8.61
C LEU A 166 -8.90 6.15 -9.09
N GLY A 167 -7.69 6.72 -9.06
CA GLY A 167 -6.48 6.01 -9.40
C GLY A 167 -6.08 4.95 -8.37
N ILE A 168 -6.29 5.20 -7.07
CA ILE A 168 -6.15 4.17 -6.01
C ILE A 168 -7.13 3.03 -6.24
N VAL A 169 -8.40 3.36 -6.50
CA VAL A 169 -9.44 2.37 -6.80
C VAL A 169 -9.07 1.54 -8.03
N SER A 170 -8.66 2.20 -9.12
CA SER A 170 -8.22 1.52 -10.35
C SER A 170 -7.05 0.57 -10.10
N LEU A 171 -6.06 0.97 -9.32
CA LEU A 171 -4.91 0.12 -8.98
C LEU A 171 -5.31 -1.08 -8.11
N LEU A 172 -6.22 -0.91 -7.17
CA LEU A 172 -6.76 -2.02 -6.38
C LEU A 172 -7.55 -3.00 -7.24
N VAL A 173 -8.36 -2.50 -8.19
CA VAL A 173 -9.09 -3.34 -9.16
C VAL A 173 -8.12 -4.12 -10.05
N ILE A 174 -7.07 -3.47 -10.57
CA ILE A 174 -6.01 -4.15 -11.35
C ILE A 174 -5.34 -5.23 -10.50
N THR A 175 -4.98 -4.91 -9.25
CA THR A 175 -4.33 -5.85 -8.33
C THR A 175 -5.22 -7.06 -8.06
N ALA A 176 -6.50 -6.84 -7.75
CA ALA A 176 -7.47 -7.92 -7.55
C ALA A 176 -7.68 -8.75 -8.83
N GLY A 177 -7.72 -8.10 -10.00
CA GLY A 177 -7.80 -8.77 -11.29
C GLY A 177 -6.59 -9.66 -11.58
N LEU A 178 -5.38 -9.22 -11.25
CA LEU A 178 -4.15 -10.03 -11.39
C LEU A 178 -4.19 -11.28 -10.51
N ILE A 179 -4.70 -11.16 -9.28
CA ILE A 179 -4.86 -12.30 -8.35
C ILE A 179 -5.83 -13.32 -8.94
N VAL A 180 -7.04 -12.87 -9.32
CA VAL A 180 -8.14 -13.75 -9.74
C VAL A 180 -7.89 -14.38 -11.12
N VAL A 181 -7.30 -13.63 -12.06
CA VAL A 181 -7.18 -14.06 -13.47
C VAL A 181 -5.83 -14.68 -13.77
N VAL A 182 -4.75 -14.25 -13.10
CA VAL A 182 -3.39 -14.64 -13.47
C VAL A 182 -2.72 -15.50 -12.40
N SER A 183 -2.46 -14.95 -11.22
CA SER A 183 -1.82 -15.67 -10.11
C SER A 183 -1.82 -14.85 -8.83
N ASP A 184 -2.00 -15.52 -7.69
CA ASP A 184 -1.85 -14.95 -6.34
C ASP A 184 -0.47 -14.30 -6.10
N TRP A 185 0.57 -14.81 -6.76
CA TRP A 185 1.96 -14.36 -6.57
C TRP A 185 2.35 -13.19 -7.45
N LEU A 186 1.60 -12.93 -8.52
CA LEU A 186 1.97 -11.92 -9.51
C LEU A 186 1.99 -10.48 -8.95
N PRO A 187 1.01 -10.04 -8.12
CA PRO A 187 1.10 -8.72 -7.49
C PRO A 187 2.31 -8.57 -6.59
N VAL A 188 2.74 -9.66 -5.95
CA VAL A 188 3.91 -9.66 -5.07
C VAL A 188 5.17 -9.46 -5.89
N LEU A 189 5.29 -10.11 -7.06
CA LEU A 189 6.42 -9.99 -8.00
C LEU A 189 6.46 -8.68 -8.80
N LEU A 190 5.35 -7.94 -8.78
CA LEU A 190 5.19 -6.64 -9.42
C LEU A 190 5.02 -5.52 -8.39
N ALA A 191 5.33 -5.77 -7.12
CA ALA A 191 5.00 -4.87 -6.02
C ALA A 191 5.67 -3.50 -6.22
N SER A 192 6.96 -3.47 -6.54
CA SER A 192 7.73 -2.25 -6.81
C SER A 192 7.14 -1.41 -7.95
N PHE A 193 6.64 -2.04 -9.01
CA PHE A 193 5.95 -1.39 -10.12
C PHE A 193 4.60 -0.82 -9.68
N LEU A 194 3.79 -1.61 -8.96
CA LEU A 194 2.49 -1.16 -8.44
C LEU A 194 2.66 0.01 -7.47
N LEU A 195 3.68 -0.02 -6.61
CA LEU A 195 4.02 1.05 -5.67
C LEU A 195 4.51 2.31 -6.38
N LEU A 196 5.28 2.16 -7.47
CA LEU A 196 5.65 3.29 -8.33
C LEU A 196 4.42 3.92 -8.95
N LEU A 197 3.52 3.13 -9.55
CA LEU A 197 2.28 3.62 -10.14
C LEU A 197 1.41 4.31 -9.09
N LEU A 198 1.28 3.73 -7.90
CA LEU A 198 0.56 4.34 -6.79
C LEU A 198 1.17 5.70 -6.43
N THR A 199 2.49 5.78 -6.29
CA THR A 199 3.21 7.02 -5.97
C THR A 199 3.00 8.10 -7.04
N ARG A 200 2.96 7.71 -8.33
CA ARG A 200 2.69 8.63 -9.44
C ARG A 200 1.25 9.14 -9.45
N THR A 201 0.30 8.24 -9.23
CA THR A 201 -1.13 8.52 -9.21
C THR A 201 -1.53 9.48 -8.09
N VAL A 202 -0.91 9.35 -6.92
CA VAL A 202 -1.22 10.17 -5.74
C VAL A 202 -0.40 11.45 -5.63
N ALA A 203 0.59 11.66 -6.50
CA ALA A 203 1.39 12.90 -6.54
C ALA A 203 0.58 14.21 -6.53
N PRO A 204 -0.51 14.38 -7.33
CA PRO A 204 -1.32 15.60 -7.28
C PRO A 204 -2.02 15.80 -5.93
N MET A 205 -2.50 14.72 -5.31
CA MET A 205 -3.11 14.75 -3.97
C MET A 205 -2.09 15.21 -2.92
N LEU A 206 -0.87 14.67 -2.97
CA LEU A 206 0.22 15.06 -2.06
C LEU A 206 0.64 16.52 -2.24
N HIS A 207 0.58 17.04 -3.46
CA HIS A 207 0.87 18.45 -3.74
C HIS A 207 -0.16 19.37 -3.08
N GLN A 208 -1.46 19.09 -3.22
CA GLN A 208 -2.54 19.87 -2.59
C GLN A 208 -2.45 19.83 -1.05
N ILE A 209 -2.26 18.64 -0.46
CA ILE A 209 -2.09 18.50 1.00
C ILE A 209 -0.92 19.37 1.48
N ARG A 210 0.19 19.40 0.73
CA ARG A 210 1.35 20.23 1.07
C ARG A 210 1.04 21.73 0.99
N THR A 211 0.38 22.19 -0.07
CA THR A 211 0.07 23.63 -0.24
C THR A 211 -0.91 24.13 0.81
N ASP A 212 -1.92 23.32 1.11
CA ASP A 212 -3.09 23.80 1.86
C ASP A 212 -2.92 23.59 3.37
N LEU A 213 -2.28 22.49 3.79
CA LEU A 213 -2.19 22.11 5.21
C LEU A 213 -0.80 22.30 5.83
N VAL A 214 0.27 22.21 5.03
CA VAL A 214 1.65 22.29 5.58
C VAL A 214 2.21 23.71 5.51
N ILE A 215 1.91 24.47 4.45
CA ILE A 215 2.45 25.84 4.29
C ILE A 215 1.70 26.87 5.13
N GLN A 216 0.41 26.66 5.45
CA GLN A 216 -0.36 27.59 6.30
C GLN A 216 0.02 27.56 7.79
N GLN A 217 0.92 26.66 8.22
CA GLN A 217 1.40 26.59 9.61
C GLN A 217 2.75 27.29 9.85
N ASN A 218 3.32 27.95 8.84
CA ASN A 218 4.49 28.84 8.94
C ASN A 218 4.11 30.27 8.56
#